data_AF-A0AAW0YCI2-F1
#
_entry.id   AF-A0AAW0YCI2-F1
#
_cell.length_a   1.000
_cell.length_b   1.000
_cell.length_c   1.000
_cell.angle_alpha   90.00
_cell.angle_beta   90.00
_cell.angle_gamma   90.00
#
_symmetry.space_group_name_H-M   'P 1'
#
loop_
_entity.id
_entity.type
_entity.pdbx_description
1 polymer ?
#
loop_
_entity_poly.entity_id
_entity_poly.type
_entity_poly.pdbx_seq_one_letter_code
_entity_poly.pdbx_strand_id
1 'polypeptide(L)'
;QDGWEPVSFCDKINKNLRKKLHTLCLLDIKVKEQSLENLLRGRKIFEPPRYMRVHQAAQQILSVLQRHNTGSSESSKGPGSDSEWLLTENTHCVGIVRVGTSSQCIMRGS
;
A
#
# COMPACT_ATOMS: atom_id res chain seq x y z
N GLN A 1 10.59 -6.68 13.44
CA GLN A 1 9.64 -6.50 12.32
C GLN A 1 9.21 -7.89 11.92
N ASP A 2 7.94 -8.22 12.11
CA ASP A 2 7.35 -9.42 11.53
C ASP A 2 7.40 -9.25 10.01
N GLY A 3 8.19 -10.08 9.33
CA GLY A 3 8.58 -9.94 7.92
C GLY A 3 7.46 -10.14 6.90
N TRP A 4 6.23 -9.74 7.23
CA TRP A 4 5.08 -9.83 6.35
C TRP A 4 4.87 -8.52 5.59
N GLU A 5 5.04 -8.56 4.27
CA GLU A 5 4.72 -7.45 3.38
C GLU A 5 3.36 -7.68 2.69
N PRO A 6 2.41 -6.74 2.77
CA PRO A 6 1.17 -6.85 2.03
C PRO A 6 1.44 -6.72 0.52
N VAL A 7 0.92 -7.66 -0.27
CA VAL A 7 1.07 -7.65 -1.75
C VAL A 7 -0.27 -7.60 -2.49
N SER A 8 -1.35 -8.01 -1.83
CA SER A 8 -2.66 -8.28 -2.44
C SER A 8 -3.39 -7.03 -2.96
N PHE A 9 -2.95 -5.83 -2.59
CA PHE A 9 -3.58 -4.59 -3.07
C PHE A 9 -3.25 -4.30 -4.54
N CYS A 10 -2.09 -4.74 -5.06
CA CYS A 10 -1.70 -4.51 -6.45
C CYS A 10 -2.64 -5.23 -7.43
N ASP A 11 -3.05 -6.46 -7.10
CA ASP A 11 -4.01 -7.22 -7.91
C ASP A 11 -5.37 -6.52 -8.01
N LYS A 12 -5.81 -5.91 -6.92
CA LYS A 12 -7.08 -5.15 -6.87
C LYS A 12 -6.99 -3.88 -7.70
N ILE A 13 -5.88 -3.15 -7.60
CA ILE A 13 -5.62 -1.96 -8.43
C ILE A 13 -5.62 -2.36 -9.90
N ASN A 14 -4.87 -3.40 -10.27
CA ASN A 14 -4.79 -3.90 -11.64
C ASN A 14 -6.17 -4.33 -12.19
N LYS A 15 -6.98 -5.02 -11.37
CA LYS A 15 -8.36 -5.40 -11.73
C LYS A 15 -9.26 -4.19 -12.00
N ASN A 16 -9.13 -3.12 -11.21
CA ASN A 16 -9.86 -1.88 -11.44
C ASN A 16 -9.37 -1.14 -12.69
N LEU A 17 -8.05 -1.08 -12.92
CA LEU A 17 -7.47 -0.50 -14.14
C LEU A 17 -7.99 -1.19 -15.40
N ARG A 18 -8.07 -2.53 -15.42
CA ARG A 18 -8.67 -3.29 -16.53
C ARG A 18 -10.12 -2.92 -16.80
N LYS A 19 -10.85 -2.55 -15.75
CA LYS A 19 -12.25 -2.11 -15.83
C LYS A 19 -12.39 -0.60 -16.06
N LYS A 20 -11.29 0.13 -16.25
CA LYS A 20 -11.24 1.60 -16.37
C LYS A 20 -11.85 2.32 -15.15
N LEU A 21 -11.68 1.75 -13.95
CA LEU A 21 -12.15 2.32 -12.69
C LEU A 21 -11.01 2.94 -11.89
N HIS A 22 -11.30 4.01 -11.17
CA HIS A 22 -10.39 4.57 -10.18
C HIS A 22 -10.27 3.66 -8.95
N THR A 23 -9.12 3.70 -8.30
CA THR A 23 -8.89 3.00 -7.02
C THR A 23 -8.49 4.00 -5.96
N LEU A 24 -9.27 4.08 -4.88
CA LEU A 24 -8.90 4.80 -3.67
C LEU A 24 -8.07 3.89 -2.78
N CYS A 25 -6.82 4.26 -2.54
CA CYS A 25 -5.92 3.55 -1.62
C CYS A 25 -5.92 4.26 -0.27
N LEU A 26 -6.54 3.64 0.74
CA LEU A 26 -6.41 4.08 2.13
C LEU A 26 -5.07 3.59 2.70
N LEU A 27 -4.36 4.47 3.40
CA LEU A 27 -3.02 4.18 3.93
C LEU A 27 -3.07 3.69 5.37
N ASP A 28 -2.06 2.91 5.76
CA ASP A 28 -1.98 2.30 7.08
C ASP A 28 -1.89 3.35 8.20
N ILE A 29 -2.56 3.07 9.31
CA ILE A 29 -2.53 3.88 10.52
C ILE A 29 -2.33 2.94 11.71
N LYS A 30 -1.42 3.31 12.61
CA LYS A 30 -1.18 2.59 13.85
C LYS A 30 -1.43 3.54 15.01
N VAL A 31 -2.47 3.29 15.78
CA VAL A 31 -2.90 4.18 16.85
C VAL A 31 -3.10 3.38 18.13
N LYS A 32 -2.58 3.90 19.25
CA LYS A 32 -2.76 3.33 20.60
C LYS A 32 -2.41 1.84 20.71
N GLU A 33 -1.37 1.41 20.00
CA GLU A 33 -0.82 0.06 20.17
C GLU A 33 0.11 0.03 21.39
N GLN A 34 0.02 -1.01 22.20
CA GLN A 34 1.02 -1.28 23.25
C GLN A 34 2.18 -2.04 22.62
N SER A 35 3.41 -1.72 23.03
CA SER A 35 4.55 -2.58 22.69
C SER A 35 4.36 -3.96 23.32
N LEU A 36 4.91 -4.99 22.68
CA LEU A 36 4.82 -6.37 23.20
C LEU A 36 5.31 -6.45 24.65
N GLU A 37 6.39 -5.74 24.99
CA GLU A 37 6.91 -5.64 26.35
C GLU A 37 5.90 -5.02 27.33
N ASN A 38 5.28 -3.89 26.96
CA ASN A 38 4.30 -3.22 27.82
C ASN A 38 3.02 -4.06 27.97
N LEU A 39 2.60 -4.76 26.92
CA LEU A 39 1.48 -5.69 26.95
C LEU A 39 1.76 -6.86 27.91
N LEU A 40 2.92 -7.52 27.78
CA LEU A 40 3.33 -8.64 28.63
C LEU A 40 3.46 -8.25 30.11
N ARG A 41 3.83 -6.99 30.38
CA ARG A 41 3.95 -6.44 31.75
C ARG A 41 2.66 -5.80 32.28
N GLY A 42 1.56 -5.83 31.53
CA GLY A 42 0.29 -5.20 31.92
C GLY A 42 0.36 -3.67 32.05
N ARG A 43 1.37 -3.01 31.47
CA ARG A 43 1.55 -1.57 31.54
C ARG A 43 0.72 -0.89 30.46
N LYS A 44 -0.18 0.01 30.85
CA LYS A 44 -1.03 0.81 29.94
C LYS A 44 -0.26 1.98 29.30
N ILE A 45 0.92 1.68 28.74
CA ILE A 45 1.76 2.62 28.02
C ILE A 45 1.57 2.36 26.53
N PHE A 46 1.08 3.36 25.81
CA PHE A 46 0.75 3.28 24.39
C PHE A 46 1.77 4.02 23.55
N GLU A 47 2.10 3.46 22.40
CA GLU A 47 2.97 4.13 21.44
C GLU A 47 2.26 5.32 20.77
N PRO A 48 3.02 6.35 20.37
CA PRO A 48 2.45 7.48 19.64
C PRO A 48 1.84 7.02 18.31
N PRO A 49 0.74 7.65 17.87
CA PRO A 49 0.14 7.41 16.56
C PRO A 49 1.13 7.53 15.41
N ARG A 50 1.13 6.55 14.51
CA ARG A 50 1.91 6.56 13.27
C ARG A 50 0.96 6.47 12.08
N TYR A 51 1.15 7.34 11.11
CA TYR A 51 0.38 7.38 9.88
C TYR A 51 1.33 7.16 8.71
N MET A 52 0.98 6.23 7.84
CA MET A 52 1.76 5.95 6.64
C MET A 52 1.74 7.16 5.71
N ARG A 53 2.92 7.52 5.19
CA ARG A 53 3.08 8.62 4.23
C ARG A 53 2.87 8.11 2.80
N VAL A 54 2.40 9.01 1.92
CA VAL A 54 2.14 8.69 0.50
C VAL A 54 3.34 8.06 -0.21
N HIS A 55 4.56 8.57 0.04
CA HIS A 55 5.76 8.00 -0.59
C HIS A 55 6.06 6.57 -0.11
N GLN A 56 5.73 6.21 1.14
CA GLN A 56 5.93 4.84 1.64
C GLN A 56 4.97 3.88 0.92
N ALA A 57 3.74 4.33 0.66
CA ALA A 57 2.76 3.54 -0.08
C ALA A 57 3.18 3.34 -1.53
N ALA A 58 3.68 4.39 -2.19
CA ALA A 58 4.24 4.30 -3.53
C ALA A 58 5.43 3.32 -3.58
N GLN A 59 6.34 3.39 -2.61
CA GLN A 59 7.46 2.46 -2.50
C GLN A 59 7.00 0.99 -2.36
N GLN A 60 5.98 0.71 -1.54
CA GLN A 60 5.43 -0.65 -1.43
C GLN A 60 4.86 -1.16 -2.76
N ILE A 61 4.13 -0.31 -3.49
CA ILE A 61 3.61 -0.66 -4.82
C ILE A 61 4.77 -0.99 -5.77
N LEU A 62 5.81 -0.15 -5.81
CA LEU A 62 6.99 -0.35 -6.64
C LEU A 62 7.73 -1.65 -6.29
N SER A 63 7.91 -1.96 -5.01
CA SER A 63 8.52 -3.23 -4.57
C SER A 63 7.74 -4.45 -5.04
N VAL A 64 6.41 -4.40 -5.02
CA VAL A 64 5.56 -5.50 -5.53
C VAL A 64 5.69 -5.63 -7.04
N LEU A 65 5.69 -4.52 -7.77
CA LEU A 65 5.88 -4.50 -9.23
C LEU A 65 7.23 -5.08 -9.64
N GLN A 66 8.30 -4.73 -8.94
CA GLN A 66 9.63 -5.30 -9.17
C GLN A 66 9.63 -6.81 -8.98
N ARG A 67 9.06 -7.32 -7.87
CA ARG A 67 8.94 -8.76 -7.58
C ARG A 67 8.09 -9.52 -8.61
N HIS A 68 7.08 -8.87 -9.18
CA HIS A 68 6.28 -9.43 -10.27
C HIS A 68 7.12 -9.55 -11.55
N ASN A 69 7.86 -8.50 -11.92
CA ASN A 69 8.65 -8.45 -13.15
C ASN A 69 9.86 -9.40 -13.13
N THR A 70 10.47 -9.62 -11.96
CA THR A 70 11.59 -10.56 -11.80
C THR A 70 11.14 -12.03 -11.70
N GLY A 71 9.85 -12.33 -11.86
CA GLY A 71 9.30 -13.69 -11.85
C GLY A 71 9.39 -14.42 -10.51
N SER A 72 9.66 -13.70 -9.42
CA SER A 72 10.01 -14.27 -8.09
C SER A 72 8.79 -14.58 -7.22
N SER A 73 7.57 -14.50 -7.77
CA SER A 73 6.34 -14.64 -7.01
C SER A 73 5.70 -16.02 -7.20
N GLU A 74 5.78 -16.87 -6.18
CA GLU A 74 5.04 -18.15 -6.07
C GLU A 74 3.53 -17.95 -5.82
N SER A 75 3.08 -16.71 -5.63
CA SER A 75 1.67 -16.38 -5.44
C SER A 75 1.11 -15.77 -6.71
N SER A 76 0.35 -16.57 -7.46
CA SER A 76 -0.51 -16.22 -8.61
C SER A 76 -0.05 -16.72 -9.99
N LYS A 77 0.16 -18.05 -10.14
CA LYS A 77 -0.15 -18.74 -11.40
C LYS A 77 -1.50 -19.43 -11.27
N GLY A 78 -2.59 -18.68 -11.46
CA GLY A 78 -3.89 -19.24 -11.81
C GLY A 78 -3.93 -19.51 -13.33
N PRO A 79 -4.49 -20.63 -13.80
CA PRO A 79 -4.53 -20.97 -15.21
C PRO A 79 -5.65 -20.16 -15.87
N GLY A 80 -5.30 -19.14 -16.66
CA GLY A 80 -6.30 -18.36 -17.38
C GLY A 80 -5.79 -17.02 -17.90
N SER A 81 -5.06 -17.06 -19.01
CA SER A 81 -4.99 -16.03 -20.05
C SER A 81 -4.16 -14.76 -19.78
N ASP A 82 -3.00 -14.69 -20.43
CA ASP A 82 -2.50 -13.55 -21.22
C ASP A 82 -3.17 -12.19 -20.98
N SER A 83 -2.84 -11.54 -19.88
CA SER A 83 -3.03 -10.10 -19.79
C SER A 83 -1.96 -9.50 -18.90
N GLU A 84 -1.06 -8.77 -19.55
CA GLU A 84 -0.04 -7.91 -18.93
C GLU A 84 -0.64 -7.09 -17.78
N TRP A 85 0.10 -6.95 -16.67
CA TRP A 85 -0.27 -6.01 -15.61
C TRP A 85 -0.30 -4.60 -16.20
N LEU A 86 -1.45 -3.93 -16.11
CA LEU A 86 -1.58 -2.54 -16.56
C LEU A 86 -0.99 -1.57 -15.55
N LEU A 87 -0.89 -1.98 -14.29
CA LEU A 87 -0.18 -1.23 -13.26
C LEU A 87 1.33 -1.37 -13.50
N THR A 88 2.00 -0.24 -13.66
CA THR A 88 3.43 -0.10 -13.93
C THR A 88 4.02 1.05 -13.12
N GLU A 89 5.34 1.17 -13.07
CA GLU A 89 6.05 2.31 -12.46
C GLU A 89 5.71 3.66 -13.11
N ASN A 90 5.21 3.66 -14.35
CA ASN A 90 4.80 4.88 -15.05
C ASN A 90 3.30 5.19 -14.86
N THR A 91 2.59 4.40 -14.05
CA THR A 91 1.15 4.60 -13.82
C THR A 91 0.91 5.87 -13.03
N HIS A 92 0.15 6.79 -13.62
CA HIS A 92 -0.20 8.02 -12.93
C HIS A 92 -1.05 7.78 -11.68
N CYS A 93 -0.66 8.44 -10.60
CA CYS A 93 -1.37 8.44 -9.34
C CYS A 93 -1.59 9.87 -8.82
N VAL A 94 -2.50 10.00 -7.86
CA VAL A 94 -2.77 11.26 -7.17
C VAL A 94 -2.57 11.04 -5.68
N GLY A 95 -1.56 11.71 -5.12
CA GLY A 95 -1.33 11.79 -3.69
C GLY A 95 -2.20 12.89 -3.09
N ILE A 96 -2.98 12.55 -2.06
CA ILE A 96 -3.89 13.47 -1.40
C ILE A 96 -3.59 13.42 0.10
N VAL A 97 -3.34 14.59 0.71
CA VAL A 97 -3.07 14.70 2.16
C VAL A 97 -3.88 15.81 2.79
N ARG A 98 -4.30 15.59 4.05
CA ARG A 98 -5.03 16.56 4.88
C ARG A 98 -6.28 17.15 4.19
N VAL A 99 -7.07 16.27 3.55
CA VAL A 99 -8.32 16.63 2.86
C VAL A 99 -9.25 17.42 3.79
N GLY A 100 -9.82 18.51 3.29
CA GLY A 100 -10.76 19.34 4.02
C GLY A 100 -10.13 20.31 5.03
N THR A 101 -8.79 20.37 5.11
CA THR A 101 -8.08 21.34 5.96
C THR A 101 -7.50 22.50 5.15
N SER A 102 -7.15 23.61 5.80
CA SER A 102 -6.46 24.75 5.16
C SER A 102 -5.08 24.38 4.59
N SER A 103 -4.51 23.26 5.01
CA SER A 103 -3.21 22.76 4.55
C SER A 103 -3.35 21.55 3.62
N GLN A 104 -4.54 21.31 3.05
CA GLN A 104 -4.77 20.25 2.06
C GLN A 104 -3.74 20.34 0.93
N CYS A 105 -3.21 19.19 0.51
CA CYS A 105 -2.31 19.11 -0.63
C CYS A 105 -2.70 17.94 -1.53
N ILE A 106 -2.77 18.21 -2.83
CA ILE A 106 -3.10 17.26 -3.90
C ILE A 106 -1.97 17.35 -4.92
N MET A 107 -1.30 16.23 -5.19
CA MET A 107 -0.21 16.17 -6.16
C MET A 107 -0.41 14.98 -7.09
N ARG A 108 -0.14 15.18 -8.37
CA ARG A 108 -0.06 14.11 -9.37
C ARG A 108 1.40 13.66 -9.50
N GLY A 109 1.61 12.36 -9.62
CA GLY A 109 2.90 11.76 -9.96
C GLY A 109 2.73 10.52 -10.82
N SER A 110 3.86 9.93 -11.22
CA SER A 110 4.01 8.58 -11.75
C SER A 110 5.16 7.96 -10.99
#